data_AF-I6B365-F1
#
_entry.id   AF-I6B365-F1
#
_cell.length_a   1.000
_cell.length_b   1.000
_cell.length_c   1.000
_cell.angle_alpha   90.00
_cell.angle_beta   90.00
_cell.angle_gamma   90.00
#
_symmetry.space_group_name_H-M   'P 1'
#
loop_
_entity.id
_entity.type
_entity.pdbx_description
1 polymer ?
#
loop_
_entity_poly.entity_id
_entity_poly.type
_entity_poly.pdbx_seq_one_letter_code
_entity_poly.pdbx_strand_id
1 'polypeptide(L)'
;MNATGAEAAPAAQNRSRRVRRMQRRRAGEPGAIDLLEEAAHLLREAPAGAWAVYFTGAGAWVLGFLFFWAHASWRAPSPERVAWYALGLVALFAGLKLAQAIFCEQLMALRTGRQPRRITMAEARRITVTQLRCHGLAVVVLPVAALLMLPFCWVWAFYQNLGVLGASGGDDAHRAEDGDREDCEKTLLSAAREQAALWPAQNHVGLVLLSLVATWALAIVAISFFLLPLLAGRLLGVENFTGITGWSGFNTTAAACVVSLAWLVVDPLVKAFYTLRVFYGRSRRSGEDLLVALADADKARRRPGRGAATGVLIVALTLVATLVSGTQSAAAAQTGDVEAGGKADAGTASGPSTGSRVDPGALDRALDEALRQDDFVWQLPPAPAAGEVNDADRPWLLRVTRQGIEWLVETVGSVIDAVRRFVAWIEKLLGLRDRDARPDPAAGAAGLDASWIRILLYVTLGLIALLVVWGAIRLWQARRQAKPAPGAAGSATALPGVPDLADDSVQAAQLPADGWELLAREKMTRGEWRLALRALYLASLARLGTGGWLALARHKTNADYETELRRRAAQHTTLVAWFSTRRREFEAVWYGRAAPDEQQVRGWLDDIGRGMTEPATDAGGAAGIVARKEGGA
;
A
#
# COMPACT_ATOMS: atom_id res chain seq x y z
N MET A 1 11.19 55.21 41.08
CA MET A 1 10.53 53.90 41.26
C MET A 1 9.71 53.57 40.01
N ASN A 2 10.29 52.66 39.25
CA ASN A 2 9.75 51.67 38.30
C ASN A 2 8.65 52.02 37.30
N ALA A 3 9.11 52.08 36.04
CA ALA A 3 8.41 51.79 34.82
C ALA A 3 7.87 50.35 34.78
N THR A 4 6.67 50.17 34.21
CA THR A 4 6.21 48.88 33.67
C THR A 4 5.51 49.13 32.34
N GLY A 5 6.29 49.06 31.26
CA GLY A 5 5.82 49.06 29.89
C GLY A 5 6.78 48.23 29.05
N ALA A 6 6.22 47.32 28.25
CA ALA A 6 6.87 46.43 27.29
C ALA A 6 7.42 45.08 27.82
N GLU A 7 6.61 44.01 27.75
CA GLU A 7 7.13 42.66 27.41
C GLU A 7 6.04 41.63 27.03
N ALA A 8 5.26 41.88 25.96
CA ALA A 8 4.28 40.89 25.46
C ALA A 8 4.26 40.70 23.94
N ALA A 9 5.32 41.10 23.22
CA ALA A 9 5.37 41.06 21.75
C ALA A 9 6.13 39.88 21.08
N PRO A 10 7.04 39.09 21.69
CA PRO A 10 7.86 38.14 20.92
C PRO A 10 7.17 36.78 20.63
N ALA A 11 6.17 36.37 21.41
CA ALA A 11 5.55 35.03 21.29
C ALA A 11 4.57 34.91 20.11
N ALA A 12 3.85 35.99 19.78
CA ALA A 12 2.90 36.01 18.67
C ALA A 12 3.59 36.04 17.30
N GLN A 13 4.72 36.76 17.20
CA GLN A 13 5.55 36.81 15.98
C GLN A 13 6.29 35.49 15.71
N ASN A 14 6.71 34.77 16.76
CA ASN A 14 7.29 33.44 16.61
C ASN A 14 6.24 32.38 16.23
N ARG A 15 5.00 32.47 16.74
CA ARG A 15 3.89 31.60 16.31
C ARG A 15 3.50 31.86 14.85
N SER A 16 3.39 33.12 14.42
CA SER A 16 3.07 33.45 13.04
C SER A 16 4.18 33.01 12.07
N ARG A 17 5.45 33.15 12.44
CA ARG A 17 6.59 32.60 11.67
C ARG A 17 6.56 31.06 11.60
N ARG A 18 6.22 30.37 12.69
CA ARG A 18 6.15 28.88 12.73
C ARG A 18 4.96 28.35 11.92
N VAL A 19 3.81 29.03 11.97
CA VAL A 19 2.62 28.72 11.16
C VAL A 19 2.87 29.00 9.69
N ARG A 20 3.52 30.12 9.32
CA ARG A 20 3.98 30.38 7.94
C ARG A 20 4.99 29.34 7.44
N ARG A 21 5.79 28.76 8.34
CA ARG A 21 6.76 27.68 8.03
C ARG A 21 6.11 26.31 7.91
N MET A 22 4.96 26.07 8.56
CA MET A 22 4.16 24.84 8.45
C MET A 22 3.11 24.88 7.32
N GLN A 23 2.52 26.04 7.03
CA GLN A 23 1.67 26.27 5.84
C GLN A 23 2.50 26.36 4.55
N ARG A 24 3.80 26.64 4.65
CA ARG A 24 4.79 26.22 3.64
C ARG A 24 5.18 24.75 3.86
N ARG A 25 4.24 23.80 3.85
CA ARG A 25 4.54 22.59 3.07
C ARG A 25 4.78 23.14 1.67
N ARG A 26 6.04 23.15 1.24
CA ARG A 26 6.46 23.69 -0.07
C ARG A 26 5.44 23.19 -1.09
N ALA A 27 4.85 24.09 -1.85
CA ALA A 27 3.74 23.85 -2.78
C ALA A 27 4.13 22.95 -3.99
N GLY A 28 4.91 21.90 -3.75
CA GLY A 28 5.48 20.96 -4.72
C GLY A 28 6.18 19.77 -4.05
N GLU A 29 5.88 19.43 -2.79
CA GLU A 29 6.35 18.20 -2.14
C GLU A 29 5.17 17.22 -2.01
N PRO A 30 5.14 16.12 -2.79
CA PRO A 30 4.02 15.17 -2.74
C PRO A 30 3.95 14.47 -1.36
N GLY A 31 2.75 14.17 -0.87
CA GLY A 31 2.58 13.41 0.36
C GLY A 31 3.03 11.96 0.19
N ALA A 32 3.50 11.32 1.26
CA ALA A 32 3.86 9.89 1.21
C ALA A 32 2.65 8.98 0.92
N ILE A 33 1.46 9.37 1.39
CA ILE A 33 0.20 8.68 1.12
C ILE A 33 -0.22 8.90 -0.32
N ASP A 34 -0.19 10.15 -0.80
CA ASP A 34 -0.50 10.50 -2.19
C ASP A 34 0.37 9.69 -3.17
N LEU A 35 1.68 9.56 -2.88
CA LEU A 35 2.59 8.74 -3.68
C LEU A 35 2.27 7.24 -3.64
N LEU A 36 1.75 6.72 -2.53
CA LEU A 36 1.37 5.31 -2.42
C LEU A 36 0.07 5.03 -3.18
N GLU A 37 -0.90 5.93 -3.09
CA GLU A 37 -2.14 5.85 -3.89
C GLU A 37 -1.81 5.94 -5.37
N GLU A 38 -0.99 6.91 -5.77
CA GLU A 38 -0.52 7.07 -7.14
C GLU A 38 0.28 5.85 -7.61
N ALA A 39 1.15 5.27 -6.77
CA ALA A 39 1.88 4.04 -7.08
C ALA A 39 0.92 2.86 -7.33
N ALA A 40 -0.12 2.71 -6.51
CA ALA A 40 -1.13 1.68 -6.70
C ALA A 40 -1.95 1.91 -7.99
N HIS A 41 -2.29 3.15 -8.32
CA HIS A 41 -2.94 3.50 -9.58
C HIS A 41 -2.04 3.20 -10.79
N LEU A 42 -0.77 3.59 -10.74
CA LEU A 42 0.20 3.35 -11.81
C LEU A 42 0.38 1.85 -12.08
N LEU A 43 0.41 1.03 -11.02
CA LEU A 43 0.49 -0.43 -11.15
C LEU A 43 -0.77 -1.04 -11.77
N ARG A 44 -1.95 -0.46 -11.55
CA ARG A 44 -3.21 -0.90 -12.17
C ARG A 44 -3.28 -0.55 -13.65
N GLU A 45 -2.65 0.54 -14.05
CA GLU A 45 -2.56 0.97 -15.46
C GLU A 45 -1.40 0.32 -16.21
N ALA A 46 -0.49 -0.37 -15.50
CA ALA A 46 0.67 -1.01 -16.10
C ALA A 46 0.26 -2.11 -17.10
N PRO A 47 0.86 -2.14 -18.30
CA PRO A 47 0.54 -3.15 -19.30
C PRO A 47 0.96 -4.55 -18.81
N ALA A 48 0.26 -5.59 -19.28
CA ALA A 48 0.56 -6.98 -18.91
C ALA A 48 2.01 -7.38 -19.23
N GLY A 49 2.60 -6.80 -20.27
CA GLY A 49 4.02 -6.99 -20.61
C GLY A 49 4.99 -6.55 -19.51
N ALA A 50 4.67 -5.47 -18.77
CA ALA A 50 5.50 -5.00 -17.66
C ALA A 50 5.52 -6.00 -16.52
N TRP A 51 4.32 -6.50 -16.16
CA TRP A 51 4.16 -7.55 -15.16
C TRP A 51 4.85 -8.84 -15.56
N ALA A 52 4.74 -9.25 -16.83
CA ALA A 52 5.40 -10.45 -17.34
C ALA A 52 6.93 -10.35 -17.22
N VAL A 53 7.54 -9.23 -17.60
CA VAL A 53 9.00 -9.03 -17.45
C VAL A 53 9.41 -9.10 -15.98
N TYR A 54 8.69 -8.41 -15.11
CA TYR A 54 8.98 -8.40 -13.67
C TYR A 54 8.91 -9.80 -13.07
N PHE A 55 7.79 -10.52 -13.27
CA PHE A 55 7.59 -11.85 -12.69
C PHE A 55 8.46 -12.92 -13.34
N THR A 56 8.87 -12.76 -14.60
CA THR A 56 9.86 -13.67 -15.22
C THR A 56 11.19 -13.58 -14.48
N GLY A 57 11.70 -12.38 -14.21
CA GLY A 57 12.96 -12.22 -13.47
C GLY A 57 12.83 -12.55 -11.98
N ALA A 58 11.83 -11.99 -11.31
CA ALA A 58 11.64 -12.16 -9.87
C ALA A 58 11.16 -13.56 -9.50
N GLY A 59 10.23 -14.12 -10.28
CA GLY A 59 9.76 -15.49 -10.11
C GLY A 59 10.87 -16.51 -10.35
N ALA A 60 11.67 -16.37 -11.41
CA ALA A 60 12.79 -17.28 -11.66
C ALA A 60 13.81 -17.26 -10.52
N TRP A 61 14.16 -16.07 -10.01
CA TRP A 61 15.06 -15.97 -8.86
C TRP A 61 14.47 -16.57 -7.59
N VAL A 62 13.19 -16.30 -7.27
CA VAL A 62 12.52 -16.89 -6.10
C VAL A 62 12.46 -18.41 -6.21
N LEU A 63 12.10 -18.96 -7.36
CA LEU A 63 12.07 -20.41 -7.56
C LEU A 63 13.46 -21.03 -7.41
N GLY A 64 14.48 -20.42 -8.01
CA GLY A 64 15.87 -20.86 -7.85
C GLY A 64 16.34 -20.79 -6.39
N PHE A 65 15.99 -19.72 -5.68
CA PHE A 65 16.31 -19.54 -4.26
C PHE A 65 15.62 -20.60 -3.40
N LEU A 66 14.32 -20.83 -3.60
CA LEU A 66 13.56 -21.83 -2.85
C LEU A 66 14.06 -23.25 -3.14
N PHE A 67 14.39 -23.56 -4.39
CA PHE A 67 15.00 -24.83 -4.78
C PHE A 67 16.34 -25.03 -4.05
N PHE A 68 17.24 -24.05 -4.12
CA PHE A 68 18.51 -24.10 -3.43
C PHE A 68 18.33 -24.22 -1.92
N TRP A 69 17.44 -23.44 -1.32
CA TRP A 69 17.18 -23.44 0.12
C TRP A 69 16.63 -24.80 0.59
N ALA A 70 15.65 -25.36 -0.12
CA ALA A 70 15.09 -26.67 0.17
C ALA A 70 16.15 -27.77 0.02
N HIS A 71 16.87 -27.78 -1.10
CA HIS A 71 17.88 -28.80 -1.39
C HIS A 71 19.04 -28.73 -0.39
N ALA A 72 19.55 -27.53 -0.07
CA ALA A 72 20.62 -27.35 0.89
C ALA A 72 20.19 -27.71 2.32
N SER A 73 18.94 -27.44 2.69
CA SER A 73 18.42 -27.75 4.03
C SER A 73 18.16 -29.25 4.22
N TRP A 74 17.79 -29.98 3.16
CA TRP A 74 17.35 -31.39 3.28
C TRP A 74 18.43 -32.39 2.85
N ARG A 75 19.24 -32.07 1.83
CA ARG A 75 20.17 -33.02 1.19
C ARG A 75 21.65 -32.75 1.44
N ALA A 76 22.01 -31.68 2.16
CA ALA A 76 23.40 -31.30 2.48
C ALA A 76 24.41 -31.57 1.32
N PRO A 77 24.20 -30.96 0.14
CA PRO A 77 24.94 -31.28 -1.09
C PRO A 77 26.46 -31.08 -0.96
N SER A 78 27.23 -31.78 -1.80
CA SER A 78 28.69 -31.62 -1.87
C SER A 78 29.10 -30.17 -2.16
N PRO A 79 30.29 -29.71 -1.68
CA PRO A 79 30.74 -28.33 -1.88
C PRO A 79 30.76 -27.88 -3.34
N GLU A 80 31.09 -28.78 -4.27
CA GLU A 80 31.08 -28.52 -5.71
C GLU A 80 29.68 -28.23 -6.25
N ARG A 81 28.68 -29.00 -5.82
CA ARG A 81 27.27 -28.77 -6.19
C ARG A 81 26.76 -27.46 -5.61
N VAL A 82 27.13 -27.13 -4.37
CA VAL A 82 26.80 -25.84 -3.75
C VAL A 82 27.37 -24.68 -4.57
N ALA A 83 28.62 -24.78 -5.05
CA ALA A 83 29.24 -23.75 -5.87
C ALA A 83 28.47 -23.53 -7.19
N TRP A 84 28.05 -24.61 -7.85
CA TRP A 84 27.22 -24.52 -9.06
C TRP A 84 25.85 -23.90 -8.80
N TYR A 85 25.18 -24.25 -7.71
CA TYR A 85 23.92 -23.61 -7.33
C TYR A 85 24.09 -22.14 -7.00
N ALA A 86 25.16 -21.76 -6.28
CA ALA A 86 25.47 -20.37 -5.99
C ALA A 86 25.70 -19.57 -7.28
N LEU A 87 26.45 -20.12 -8.24
CA LEU A 87 26.65 -19.50 -9.55
C LEU A 87 25.32 -19.30 -10.30
N GLY A 88 24.46 -20.31 -10.30
CA GLY A 88 23.12 -20.23 -10.87
C GLY A 88 22.27 -19.14 -10.22
N LEU A 89 22.30 -19.03 -8.88
CA LEU A 89 21.60 -17.98 -8.14
C LEU A 89 22.11 -16.58 -8.47
N VAL A 90 23.43 -16.41 -8.66
CA VAL A 90 24.01 -15.13 -9.09
C VAL A 90 23.52 -14.74 -10.49
N ALA A 91 23.46 -15.70 -11.42
CA ALA A 91 22.91 -15.46 -12.76
C ALA A 91 21.42 -15.10 -12.71
N LEU A 92 20.62 -15.80 -11.91
CA LEU A 92 19.20 -15.48 -11.69
C LEU A 92 19.03 -14.11 -11.01
N PHE A 93 19.92 -13.76 -10.08
CA PHE A 93 19.88 -12.46 -9.38
C PHE A 93 20.21 -11.32 -10.35
N ALA A 94 21.15 -11.54 -11.27
CA ALA A 94 21.43 -10.63 -12.37
C ALA A 94 20.19 -10.40 -13.25
N GLY A 95 19.51 -11.48 -13.62
CA GLY A 95 18.23 -11.45 -14.36
C GLY A 95 17.12 -10.70 -13.60
N LEU A 96 16.97 -10.96 -12.30
CA LEU A 96 16.05 -10.23 -11.41
C LEU A 96 16.32 -8.73 -11.43
N LYS A 97 17.58 -8.30 -11.25
CA LYS A 97 17.92 -6.87 -11.22
C LYS A 97 17.70 -6.19 -12.55
N LEU A 98 17.99 -6.86 -13.66
CA LEU A 98 17.68 -6.37 -14.99
C LEU A 98 16.15 -6.23 -15.19
N ALA A 99 15.37 -7.25 -14.82
CA ALA A 99 13.92 -7.21 -14.91
C ALA A 99 13.29 -6.10 -14.05
N GLN A 100 13.77 -5.92 -12.82
CA GLN A 100 13.35 -4.81 -11.95
C GLN A 100 13.65 -3.44 -12.57
N ALA A 101 14.82 -3.27 -13.18
CA ALA A 101 15.21 -2.02 -13.82
C ALA A 101 14.34 -1.72 -15.07
N ILE A 102 14.11 -2.72 -15.93
CA ILE A 102 13.20 -2.62 -17.08
C ILE A 102 11.78 -2.29 -16.62
N PHE A 103 11.29 -2.96 -15.58
CA PHE A 103 9.97 -2.69 -15.02
C PHE A 103 9.83 -1.24 -14.55
N CYS A 104 10.83 -0.72 -13.83
CA CYS A 104 10.83 0.69 -13.40
C CYS A 104 10.87 1.67 -14.58
N GLU A 105 11.61 1.35 -15.65
CA GLU A 105 11.63 2.16 -16.88
C GLU A 105 10.26 2.20 -17.55
N GLN A 106 9.57 1.06 -17.63
CA GLN A 106 8.23 0.99 -18.23
C GLN A 106 7.20 1.74 -17.39
N LEU A 107 7.28 1.67 -16.05
CA LEU A 107 6.44 2.48 -15.16
C LEU A 107 6.73 3.98 -15.32
N MET A 108 8.00 4.35 -15.43
CA MET A 108 8.40 5.74 -15.69
C MET A 108 7.86 6.21 -17.05
N ALA A 109 7.97 5.38 -18.09
CA ALA A 109 7.49 5.70 -19.42
C ALA A 109 5.97 5.87 -19.47
N LEU A 110 5.24 4.98 -18.77
CA LEU A 110 3.80 5.07 -18.61
C LEU A 110 3.39 6.38 -17.93
N ARG A 111 4.09 6.78 -16.86
CA ARG A 111 3.78 8.01 -16.13
C ARG A 111 4.04 9.26 -16.96
N THR A 112 5.12 9.29 -17.73
CA THR A 112 5.45 10.45 -18.59
C THR A 112 4.70 10.44 -19.92
N GLY A 113 3.95 9.38 -20.23
CA GLY A 113 3.24 9.24 -21.51
C GLY A 113 4.16 9.01 -22.72
N ARG A 114 5.43 8.64 -22.48
CA ARG A 114 6.38 8.26 -23.54
C ARG A 114 6.29 6.77 -23.85
N GLN A 115 6.73 6.37 -25.03
CA GLN A 115 6.87 4.94 -25.32
C GLN A 115 8.03 4.35 -24.50
N PRO A 116 7.88 3.11 -23.99
CA PRO A 116 8.96 2.44 -23.26
C PRO A 116 10.16 2.26 -24.19
N ARG A 117 11.35 2.58 -23.67
CA ARG A 117 12.58 2.51 -24.46
C ARG A 117 12.98 1.06 -24.69
N ARG A 118 13.45 0.76 -25.90
CA ARG A 118 14.06 -0.55 -26.20
C ARG A 118 15.48 -0.56 -25.64
N ILE A 119 15.73 -1.42 -24.66
CA ILE A 119 17.06 -1.57 -24.06
C ILE A 119 17.93 -2.43 -24.98
N THR A 120 19.09 -1.91 -25.37
CA THR A 120 20.06 -2.67 -26.19
C THR A 120 20.83 -3.68 -25.33
N MET A 121 21.43 -4.71 -25.94
CA MET A 121 22.20 -5.72 -25.19
C MET A 121 23.40 -5.10 -24.44
N ALA A 122 24.03 -4.08 -25.03
CA ALA A 122 25.14 -3.36 -24.40
C ALA A 122 24.70 -2.61 -23.13
N GLU A 123 23.52 -1.99 -23.16
CA GLU A 123 22.90 -1.30 -22.02
C GLU A 123 22.46 -2.30 -20.96
N ALA A 124 21.80 -3.41 -21.35
CA ALA A 124 21.38 -4.46 -20.43
C ALA A 124 22.57 -5.01 -19.64
N ARG A 125 23.70 -5.26 -20.32
CA ARG A 125 24.96 -5.67 -19.67
C ARG A 125 25.46 -4.59 -18.70
N ARG A 126 25.46 -3.32 -19.11
CA ARG A 126 25.90 -2.20 -18.26
C ARG A 126 25.06 -2.09 -16.99
N ILE A 127 23.73 -2.06 -17.14
CA ILE A 127 22.78 -2.01 -16.02
C ILE A 127 23.06 -3.17 -15.07
N THR A 128 23.13 -4.39 -15.60
CA THR A 128 23.34 -5.60 -14.80
C THR A 128 24.64 -5.54 -14.01
N VAL A 129 25.76 -5.16 -14.64
CA VAL A 129 27.07 -5.07 -13.96
C VAL A 129 27.05 -4.04 -12.84
N THR A 130 26.51 -2.83 -13.09
CA THR A 130 26.42 -1.78 -12.06
C THR A 130 25.50 -2.22 -10.93
N GLN A 131 24.35 -2.84 -11.24
CA GLN A 131 23.43 -3.35 -10.22
C GLN A 131 24.08 -4.43 -9.37
N LEU A 132 24.78 -5.40 -9.96
CA LEU A 132 25.45 -6.49 -9.24
C LEU A 132 26.55 -5.97 -8.30
N ARG A 133 27.41 -5.06 -8.77
CA ARG A 133 28.48 -4.46 -7.96
C ARG A 133 27.92 -3.75 -6.72
N CYS A 134 26.90 -2.92 -6.89
CA CYS A 134 26.33 -2.18 -5.78
C CYS A 134 25.46 -3.06 -4.87
N HIS A 135 24.57 -3.88 -5.44
CA HIS A 135 23.66 -4.70 -4.65
C HIS A 135 24.33 -5.90 -3.99
N GLY A 136 25.50 -6.35 -4.45
CA GLY A 136 26.30 -7.36 -3.75
C GLY A 136 26.68 -6.88 -2.33
N LEU A 137 26.99 -5.60 -2.17
CA LEU A 137 27.26 -4.99 -0.87
C LEU A 137 26.00 -4.73 -0.03
N ALA A 138 24.82 -4.71 -0.64
CA ALA A 138 23.56 -4.40 0.06
C ALA A 138 23.24 -5.42 1.16
N VAL A 139 23.66 -6.68 0.99
CA VAL A 139 23.48 -7.75 2.00
C VAL A 139 24.18 -7.42 3.31
N VAL A 140 25.29 -6.68 3.25
CA VAL A 140 26.04 -6.22 4.44
C VAL A 140 25.55 -4.85 4.90
N VAL A 141 25.43 -3.91 3.95
CA VAL A 141 25.18 -2.50 4.28
C VAL A 141 23.77 -2.29 4.84
N LEU A 142 22.75 -3.02 4.34
CA LEU A 142 21.37 -2.85 4.81
C LEU A 142 21.17 -3.32 6.26
N PRO A 143 21.64 -4.50 6.70
CA PRO A 143 21.56 -4.89 8.12
C PRO A 143 22.31 -3.94 9.06
N VAL A 144 23.51 -3.51 8.68
CA VAL A 144 24.28 -2.54 9.47
C VAL A 144 23.51 -1.21 9.58
N ALA A 145 22.96 -0.72 8.47
CA ALA A 145 22.16 0.50 8.47
C ALA A 145 20.86 0.34 9.27
N ALA A 146 20.21 -0.82 9.22
CA ALA A 146 19.02 -1.16 9.98
C ALA A 146 19.30 -1.16 11.48
N LEU A 147 20.43 -1.73 11.93
CA LEU A 147 20.83 -1.71 13.33
C LEU A 147 21.09 -0.28 13.82
N LEU A 148 21.78 0.53 13.02
CA LEU A 148 22.02 1.93 13.34
C LEU A 148 20.73 2.77 13.32
N MET A 149 19.62 2.22 12.79
CA MET A 149 18.27 2.78 12.62
C MET A 149 18.21 4.07 11.79
N LEU A 150 19.00 5.07 12.18
CA LEU A 150 19.08 6.39 11.59
C LEU A 150 19.43 6.30 10.09
N PRO A 151 20.56 5.73 9.63
CA PRO A 151 20.92 5.73 8.21
C PRO A 151 20.04 4.84 7.33
N PHE A 152 19.27 3.90 7.91
CA PHE A 152 18.56 2.85 7.16
C PHE A 152 17.71 3.38 6.02
N CYS A 153 16.91 4.41 6.28
CA CYS A 153 15.96 4.91 5.29
C CYS A 153 16.66 5.52 4.07
N TRP A 154 17.79 6.19 4.26
CA TRP A 154 18.57 6.77 3.17
C TRP A 154 19.29 5.71 2.36
N VAL A 155 19.90 4.73 3.03
CA VAL A 155 20.58 3.60 2.36
C VAL A 155 19.58 2.78 1.57
N TRP A 156 18.41 2.48 2.15
CA TRP A 156 17.33 1.79 1.45
C TRP A 156 16.87 2.57 0.21
N ALA A 157 16.59 3.87 0.36
CA ALA A 157 16.19 4.71 -0.77
C ALA A 157 17.28 4.79 -1.85
N PHE A 158 18.55 4.82 -1.48
CA PHE A 158 19.67 4.81 -2.43
C PHE A 158 19.65 3.57 -3.33
N TYR A 159 19.53 2.36 -2.74
CA TYR A 159 19.47 1.12 -3.53
C TYR A 159 18.24 1.05 -4.43
N GLN A 160 17.08 1.51 -3.94
CA GLN A 160 15.87 1.52 -4.75
C GLN A 160 15.97 2.53 -5.91
N ASN A 161 16.46 3.74 -5.64
CA ASN A 161 16.67 4.78 -6.66
C ASN A 161 17.71 4.35 -7.70
N LEU A 162 18.78 3.66 -7.30
CA LEU A 162 19.77 3.10 -8.21
C LEU A 162 19.13 2.09 -9.18
N GLY A 163 18.20 1.27 -8.69
CA GLY A 163 17.39 0.37 -9.51
C GLY A 163 16.61 1.10 -10.61
N VAL A 164 15.94 2.20 -10.26
CA VAL A 164 15.12 3.01 -11.18
C VAL A 164 15.99 3.76 -12.19
N LEU A 165 17.04 4.45 -11.70
CA LEU A 165 17.92 5.29 -12.51
C LEU A 165 18.79 4.49 -13.46
N GLY A 166 19.11 3.23 -13.12
CA GLY A 166 19.94 2.37 -13.96
C GLY A 166 19.40 2.21 -15.37
N ALA A 167 18.08 2.02 -15.52
CA ALA A 167 17.43 1.93 -16.83
C ALA A 167 16.94 3.30 -17.37
N SER A 168 16.54 4.22 -16.48
CA SER A 168 16.00 5.54 -16.85
C SER A 168 17.07 6.62 -17.12
N GLY A 169 18.36 6.30 -16.94
CA GLY A 169 19.50 7.23 -17.14
C GLY A 169 20.03 7.30 -18.56
N GLY A 170 19.43 6.56 -19.50
CA GLY A 170 19.90 6.47 -20.87
C GLY A 170 19.82 7.77 -21.69
N ASP A 171 19.01 8.75 -21.29
CA ASP A 171 18.87 10.02 -22.01
C ASP A 171 20.02 11.00 -21.71
N ASP A 172 20.65 10.87 -20.55
CA ASP A 172 21.90 11.57 -20.21
C ASP A 172 23.13 10.78 -20.71
N ALA A 173 23.00 9.45 -20.86
CA ALA A 173 24.06 8.58 -21.36
C ALA A 173 24.31 8.72 -22.87
N HIS A 174 23.29 9.02 -23.69
CA HIS A 174 23.48 9.31 -25.13
C HIS A 174 24.14 10.67 -25.38
N ARG A 175 24.05 11.63 -24.45
CA ARG A 175 24.87 12.85 -24.51
C ARG A 175 26.34 12.61 -24.12
N ALA A 176 26.63 11.45 -23.53
CA ALA A 176 27.94 11.06 -23.04
C ALA A 176 28.56 9.91 -23.86
N GLU A 177 28.22 9.81 -25.16
CA GLU A 177 28.91 8.87 -26.07
C GLU A 177 30.42 9.20 -26.21
N ASP A 178 30.87 10.39 -25.78
CA ASP A 178 32.27 10.81 -25.70
C ASP A 178 32.90 10.69 -24.29
N GLY A 179 32.18 10.16 -23.28
CA GLY A 179 32.63 10.13 -21.88
C GLY A 179 33.16 8.77 -21.41
N ASP A 180 34.21 8.78 -20.59
CA ASP A 180 34.76 7.58 -19.95
C ASP A 180 33.70 6.83 -19.12
N ARG A 181 33.69 5.50 -19.24
CA ARG A 181 32.70 4.60 -18.61
C ARG A 181 32.62 4.77 -17.09
N GLU A 182 33.75 5.10 -16.47
CA GLU A 182 33.86 5.29 -15.02
C GLU A 182 33.15 6.57 -14.54
N ASP A 183 33.22 7.64 -15.32
CA ASP A 183 32.56 8.91 -14.98
C ASP A 183 31.04 8.77 -15.07
N CYS A 184 30.55 8.04 -16.07
CA CYS A 184 29.12 7.78 -16.21
C CYS A 184 28.56 6.93 -15.05
N GLU A 185 29.36 6.02 -14.48
CA GLU A 185 28.99 5.29 -13.26
C GLU A 185 28.97 6.22 -12.04
N LYS A 186 30.01 7.05 -11.85
CA LYS A 186 30.06 8.03 -10.75
C LYS A 186 28.87 9.00 -10.78
N THR A 187 28.47 9.48 -11.96
CA THR A 187 27.30 10.35 -12.14
C THR A 187 26.00 9.64 -11.77
N LEU A 188 25.86 8.35 -12.08
CA LEU A 188 24.69 7.57 -11.69
C LEU A 188 24.60 7.40 -10.17
N LEU A 189 25.72 7.09 -9.52
CA LEU A 189 25.77 6.92 -8.07
C LEU A 189 25.50 8.25 -7.34
N SER A 190 26.06 9.37 -7.84
CA SER A 190 25.79 10.70 -7.26
C SER A 190 24.31 11.07 -7.43
N ALA A 191 23.72 10.82 -8.60
CA ALA A 191 22.30 11.05 -8.83
C ALA A 191 21.40 10.20 -7.89
N ALA A 192 21.71 8.91 -7.71
CA ALA A 192 20.97 8.05 -6.79
C ALA A 192 21.05 8.54 -5.34
N ARG A 193 22.22 9.05 -4.93
CA ARG A 193 22.45 9.64 -3.61
C ARG A 193 21.69 10.96 -3.41
N GLU A 194 21.72 11.86 -4.40
CA GLU A 194 20.95 13.10 -4.39
C GLU A 194 19.44 12.82 -4.25
N GLN A 195 18.93 11.87 -5.02
CA GLN A 195 17.53 11.46 -4.95
C GLN A 195 17.17 10.78 -3.62
N ALA A 196 18.10 10.02 -3.01
CA ALA A 196 17.88 9.39 -1.71
C ALA A 196 17.84 10.40 -0.57
N ALA A 197 18.60 11.50 -0.67
CA ALA A 197 18.58 12.60 0.29
C ALA A 197 17.34 13.50 0.17
N LEU A 198 16.57 13.37 -0.93
CA LEU A 198 15.39 14.17 -1.17
C LEU A 198 14.22 13.73 -0.27
N TRP A 199 13.61 14.72 0.41
CA TRP A 199 12.45 14.56 1.29
C TRP A 199 12.55 13.41 2.31
N PRO A 200 13.46 13.49 3.30
CA PRO A 200 13.64 12.42 4.28
C PRO A 200 12.36 12.06 5.02
N ALA A 201 11.58 13.07 5.46
CA ALA A 201 10.33 12.83 6.18
C ALA A 201 9.31 12.01 5.36
N GLN A 202 9.20 12.31 4.05
CA GLN A 202 8.34 11.55 3.13
C GLN A 202 8.86 10.11 2.98
N ASN A 203 10.18 9.92 2.87
CA ASN A 203 10.80 8.59 2.82
C ASN A 203 10.51 7.76 4.07
N HIS A 204 10.70 8.33 5.26
CA HIS A 204 10.47 7.63 6.52
C HIS A 204 9.00 7.21 6.65
N VAL A 205 8.06 8.14 6.39
CA VAL A 205 6.63 7.83 6.44
C VAL A 205 6.25 6.79 5.39
N GLY A 206 6.74 6.93 4.15
CA GLY A 206 6.50 5.97 3.08
C GLY A 206 7.04 4.58 3.41
N LEU A 207 8.23 4.48 4.00
CA LEU A 207 8.83 3.21 4.39
C LEU A 207 8.06 2.54 5.53
N VAL A 208 7.56 3.31 6.50
CA VAL A 208 6.68 2.78 7.57
C VAL A 208 5.35 2.28 6.99
N LEU A 209 4.76 3.01 6.05
CA LEU A 209 3.52 2.56 5.40
C LEU A 209 3.75 1.31 4.55
N LEU A 210 4.84 1.27 3.77
CA LEU A 210 5.23 0.09 2.99
C LEU A 210 5.56 -1.11 3.89
N SER A 211 6.19 -0.91 5.05
CA SER A 211 6.45 -2.00 5.99
C SER A 211 5.17 -2.53 6.62
N LEU A 212 4.20 -1.67 6.95
CA LEU A 212 2.86 -2.10 7.39
C LEU A 212 2.15 -2.93 6.31
N VAL A 213 2.19 -2.49 5.06
CA VAL A 213 1.66 -3.27 3.93
C VAL A 213 2.40 -4.60 3.78
N ALA A 214 3.72 -4.61 3.95
CA ALA A 214 4.52 -5.82 3.87
C ALA A 214 4.18 -6.82 4.98
N THR A 215 4.05 -6.36 6.22
CA THR A 215 3.65 -7.20 7.36
C THR A 215 2.24 -7.73 7.20
N TRP A 216 1.31 -6.91 6.68
CA TRP A 216 -0.05 -7.35 6.39
C TRP A 216 -0.11 -8.40 5.29
N ALA A 217 0.61 -8.17 4.17
CA ALA A 217 0.73 -9.14 3.09
C ALA A 217 1.37 -10.44 3.57
N LEU A 218 2.41 -10.37 4.40
CA LEU A 218 3.04 -11.53 5.03
C LEU A 218 2.04 -12.32 5.88
N ALA A 219 1.23 -11.64 6.70
CA ALA A 219 0.20 -12.28 7.51
C ALA A 219 -0.85 -12.98 6.64
N ILE A 220 -1.34 -12.33 5.57
CA ILE A 220 -2.30 -12.93 4.64
C ILE A 220 -1.70 -14.16 3.96
N VAL A 221 -0.48 -14.05 3.44
CA VAL A 221 0.19 -15.15 2.74
C VAL A 221 0.44 -16.30 3.71
N ALA A 222 0.91 -16.03 4.94
CA ALA A 222 1.13 -17.04 5.96
C ALA A 222 -0.17 -17.76 6.33
N ILE A 223 -1.24 -17.01 6.64
CA ILE A 223 -2.55 -17.59 6.95
C ILE A 223 -3.05 -18.43 5.79
N SER A 224 -2.99 -17.92 4.57
CA SER A 224 -3.45 -18.64 3.36
C SER A 224 -2.63 -19.91 3.14
N PHE A 225 -1.32 -19.87 3.33
CA PHE A 225 -0.42 -20.99 3.14
C PHE A 225 -0.76 -22.18 4.05
N PHE A 226 -1.20 -21.93 5.29
CA PHE A 226 -1.60 -22.99 6.22
C PHE A 226 -3.09 -23.33 6.16
N LEU A 227 -3.96 -22.34 5.91
CA LEU A 227 -5.40 -22.52 5.92
C LEU A 227 -5.92 -23.20 4.64
N LEU A 228 -5.36 -22.87 3.47
CA LEU A 228 -5.81 -23.43 2.20
C LEU A 228 -5.63 -24.96 2.13
N PRO A 229 -4.46 -25.55 2.49
CA PRO A 229 -4.32 -27.00 2.55
C PRO A 229 -5.27 -27.62 3.58
N LEU A 230 -5.44 -27.01 4.76
CA LEU A 230 -6.33 -27.51 5.79
C LEU A 230 -7.80 -27.56 5.32
N LEU A 231 -8.25 -26.52 4.61
CA LEU A 231 -9.57 -26.48 3.97
C LEU A 231 -9.67 -27.50 2.84
N ALA A 232 -8.66 -27.62 1.98
CA ALA A 232 -8.64 -28.58 0.88
C ALA A 232 -8.73 -30.03 1.39
N GLY A 233 -8.05 -30.36 2.48
CA GLY A 233 -8.15 -31.69 3.09
C GLY A 233 -9.55 -31.98 3.64
N ARG A 234 -10.21 -30.99 4.27
CA ARG A 234 -11.55 -31.18 4.82
C ARG A 234 -12.67 -31.13 3.78
N LEU A 235 -12.54 -30.29 2.75
CA LEU A 235 -13.59 -30.04 1.75
C LEU A 235 -13.47 -30.94 0.52
N LEU A 236 -12.24 -31.22 0.06
CA LEU A 236 -11.96 -32.00 -1.14
C LEU A 236 -11.47 -33.42 -0.82
N GLY A 237 -11.19 -33.74 0.45
CA GLY A 237 -10.64 -35.03 0.86
C GLY A 237 -9.19 -35.26 0.39
N VAL A 238 -8.49 -34.20 -0.05
CA VAL A 238 -7.10 -34.31 -0.52
C VAL A 238 -6.16 -34.36 0.68
N GLU A 239 -5.55 -35.51 0.91
CA GLU A 239 -4.48 -35.63 1.91
C GLU A 239 -3.28 -34.77 1.50
N ASN A 240 -2.85 -33.90 2.41
CA ASN A 240 -1.76 -32.96 2.20
C ASN A 240 -0.86 -32.90 3.43
N PHE A 241 0.29 -32.23 3.30
CA PHE A 241 1.32 -32.20 4.35
C PHE A 241 0.76 -31.79 5.73
N THR A 242 -0.23 -30.88 5.76
CA THR A 242 -0.92 -30.47 6.99
C THR A 242 -1.70 -31.59 7.68
N GLY A 243 -2.25 -32.54 6.91
CA GLY A 243 -2.94 -33.72 7.45
C GLY A 243 -1.98 -34.77 8.03
N ILE A 244 -0.79 -34.89 7.43
CA ILE A 244 0.22 -35.91 7.80
C ILE A 244 1.15 -35.42 8.93
N THR A 245 1.58 -34.16 8.90
CA THR A 245 2.58 -33.59 9.85
C THR A 245 2.00 -32.64 10.90
N GLY A 246 0.75 -32.15 10.75
CA GLY A 246 0.16 -31.20 11.70
C GLY A 246 0.99 -29.91 11.86
N TRP A 247 1.13 -29.42 13.10
CA TRP A 247 1.91 -28.21 13.42
C TRP A 247 3.43 -28.39 13.32
N SER A 248 3.95 -29.60 13.09
CA SER A 248 5.37 -29.82 12.81
C SER A 248 5.81 -29.35 11.41
N GLY A 249 4.84 -28.91 10.58
CA GLY A 249 5.10 -28.32 9.26
C GLY A 249 5.73 -26.93 9.25
N PHE A 250 6.01 -26.31 10.41
CA PHE A 250 6.81 -25.08 10.51
C PHE A 250 8.30 -25.37 10.27
N ASN A 251 8.63 -25.74 9.03
CA ASN A 251 10.01 -25.92 8.60
C ASN A 251 10.58 -24.61 8.00
N THR A 252 11.90 -24.54 7.91
CA THR A 252 12.60 -23.36 7.36
C THR A 252 12.22 -23.10 5.89
N THR A 253 11.85 -24.15 5.15
CA THR A 253 11.40 -24.05 3.76
C THR A 253 10.04 -23.39 3.62
N ALA A 254 9.08 -23.70 4.51
CA ALA A 254 7.75 -23.08 4.55
C ALA A 254 7.86 -21.60 4.91
N ALA A 255 8.72 -21.26 5.88
CA ALA A 255 9.02 -19.86 6.20
C ALA A 255 9.63 -19.12 4.99
N ALA A 256 10.59 -19.74 4.29
CA ALA A 256 11.17 -19.17 3.07
C ALA A 256 10.11 -18.95 1.98
N CYS A 257 9.22 -19.93 1.74
CA CYS A 257 8.12 -19.80 0.78
C CYS A 257 7.20 -18.62 1.13
N VAL A 258 6.75 -18.54 2.38
CA VAL A 258 5.83 -17.48 2.84
C VAL A 258 6.48 -16.10 2.69
N VAL A 259 7.75 -15.95 3.10
CA VAL A 259 8.48 -14.69 2.97
C VAL A 259 8.71 -14.31 1.51
N SER A 260 9.12 -15.26 0.66
CA SER A 260 9.35 -15.02 -0.76
C SER A 260 8.07 -14.64 -1.51
N LEU A 261 6.95 -15.30 -1.21
CA LEU A 261 5.64 -14.96 -1.78
C LEU A 261 5.16 -13.57 -1.33
N ALA A 262 5.28 -13.26 -0.03
CA ALA A 262 4.95 -11.94 0.48
C ALA A 262 5.81 -10.84 -0.17
N TRP A 263 7.11 -11.11 -0.36
CA TRP A 263 8.01 -10.20 -1.06
C TRP A 263 7.60 -9.97 -2.51
N LEU A 264 7.24 -11.02 -3.26
CA LEU A 264 6.76 -10.90 -4.65
C LEU A 264 5.49 -10.04 -4.79
N VAL A 265 4.62 -10.05 -3.78
CA VAL A 265 3.40 -9.22 -3.77
C VAL A 265 3.72 -7.75 -3.50
N VAL A 266 4.68 -7.48 -2.63
CA VAL A 266 4.94 -6.12 -2.10
C VAL A 266 5.99 -5.37 -2.90
N ASP A 267 7.01 -6.06 -3.43
CA ASP A 267 8.12 -5.42 -4.13
C ASP A 267 7.70 -4.58 -5.36
N PRO A 268 6.70 -4.97 -6.19
CA PRO A 268 6.20 -4.11 -7.27
C PRO A 268 5.70 -2.74 -6.77
N LEU A 269 5.01 -2.72 -5.62
CA LEU A 269 4.54 -1.48 -4.99
C LEU A 269 5.71 -0.63 -4.50
N VAL A 270 6.73 -1.26 -3.92
CA VAL A 270 7.97 -0.57 -3.54
C VAL A 270 8.63 0.05 -4.77
N LYS A 271 8.76 -0.69 -5.87
CA LYS A 271 9.32 -0.18 -7.13
C LYS A 271 8.53 1.00 -7.68
N ALA A 272 7.20 0.90 -7.74
CA ALA A 272 6.35 1.99 -8.20
C ALA A 272 6.50 3.26 -7.33
N PHE A 273 6.54 3.11 -6.00
CA PHE A 273 6.74 4.22 -5.08
C PHE A 273 8.08 4.93 -5.31
N TYR A 274 9.19 4.19 -5.44
CA TYR A 274 10.50 4.80 -5.69
C TYR A 274 10.64 5.35 -7.12
N THR A 275 9.98 4.75 -8.11
CA THR A 275 9.90 5.31 -9.48
C THR A 275 9.23 6.69 -9.45
N LEU A 276 8.09 6.83 -8.77
CA LEU A 276 7.43 8.13 -8.63
C LEU A 276 8.29 9.14 -7.87
N ARG A 277 9.01 8.72 -6.84
CA ARG A 277 9.93 9.63 -6.13
C ARG A 277 11.06 10.14 -7.00
N VAL A 278 11.65 9.27 -7.82
CA VAL A 278 12.65 9.68 -8.81
C VAL A 278 12.03 10.59 -9.88
N PHE A 279 10.80 10.31 -10.33
CA PHE A 279 10.07 11.15 -11.27
C PHE A 279 9.85 12.57 -10.75
N TYR A 280 9.23 12.72 -9.57
CA TYR A 280 9.02 14.03 -8.96
C TYR A 280 10.34 14.71 -8.59
N GLY A 281 11.35 13.95 -8.18
CA GLY A 281 12.68 14.47 -7.91
C GLY A 281 13.38 15.05 -9.15
N ARG A 282 13.24 14.41 -10.32
CA ARG A 282 13.74 14.92 -11.61
C ARG A 282 12.90 16.09 -12.13
N SER A 283 11.58 16.01 -11.98
CA SER A 283 10.62 17.03 -12.42
C SER A 283 10.86 18.40 -11.79
N ARG A 284 11.50 18.46 -10.61
CA ARG A 284 11.93 19.73 -10.00
C ARG A 284 12.91 20.53 -10.85
N ARG A 285 13.70 19.87 -11.71
CA ARG A 285 14.65 20.53 -12.64
C ARG A 285 14.07 20.61 -14.06
N SER A 286 13.34 19.60 -14.52
CA SER A 286 12.82 19.53 -15.89
C SER A 286 11.44 20.17 -16.09
N GLY A 287 10.61 20.26 -15.05
CA GLY A 287 9.21 20.69 -15.15
C GLY A 287 8.29 19.67 -15.82
N GLU A 288 8.73 18.42 -15.95
CA GLU A 288 8.00 17.34 -16.65
C GLU A 288 6.68 16.96 -15.95
N ASP A 289 6.60 17.16 -14.64
CA ASP A 289 5.37 17.00 -13.85
C ASP A 289 4.23 17.91 -14.33
N LEU A 290 4.54 19.15 -14.71
CA LEU A 290 3.54 20.10 -15.25
C LEU A 290 3.01 19.65 -16.61
N LEU A 291 3.87 19.05 -17.45
CA LEU A 291 3.47 18.52 -18.76
C LEU A 291 2.55 17.30 -18.60
N VAL A 292 2.88 16.40 -17.67
CA VAL A 292 2.04 15.25 -17.35
C VAL A 292 0.70 15.71 -16.77
N ALA A 293 0.70 16.67 -15.84
CA ALA A 293 -0.52 17.22 -15.26
C ALA A 293 -1.43 17.88 -16.31
N LEU A 294 -0.85 18.60 -17.28
CA LEU A 294 -1.59 19.19 -18.40
C LEU A 294 -2.19 18.10 -19.31
N ALA A 295 -1.42 17.07 -19.63
CA ALA A 295 -1.89 15.95 -20.44
C ALA A 295 -3.02 15.18 -19.75
N ASP A 296 -2.94 14.98 -18.44
CA ASP A 296 -3.99 14.33 -17.64
C ASP A 296 -5.26 15.19 -17.57
N ALA A 297 -5.13 16.52 -17.45
CA ALA A 297 -6.25 17.46 -17.52
C ALA A 297 -6.92 17.44 -18.91
N ASP A 298 -6.13 17.39 -19.98
CA ASP A 298 -6.63 17.27 -21.34
C ASP A 298 -7.34 15.94 -21.59
N LYS A 299 -6.81 14.81 -21.07
CA LYS A 299 -7.48 13.51 -21.12
C LYS A 299 -8.80 13.54 -20.35
N ALA A 300 -8.84 14.16 -19.16
CA ALA A 300 -10.06 14.32 -18.38
C ALA A 300 -11.10 15.17 -19.12
N ARG A 301 -10.67 16.24 -19.79
CA ARG A 301 -11.53 17.13 -20.59
C ARG A 301 -12.07 16.45 -21.86
N ARG A 302 -11.32 15.51 -22.44
CA ARG A 302 -11.70 14.77 -23.66
C ARG A 302 -12.54 13.52 -23.41
N ARG A 303 -12.75 13.08 -22.16
CA ARG A 303 -13.63 11.96 -21.86
C ARG A 303 -15.09 12.44 -21.88
N PRO A 304 -15.91 12.12 -22.92
CA PRO A 304 -17.35 12.31 -22.81
C PRO A 304 -17.85 11.46 -21.65
N GLY A 305 -18.79 12.00 -20.87
CA GLY A 305 -19.34 11.36 -19.68
C GLY A 305 -19.85 9.95 -19.97
N ARG A 306 -18.99 8.96 -19.75
CA ARG A 306 -19.37 7.55 -19.68
C ARG A 306 -19.43 7.22 -18.20
N GLY A 307 -20.67 7.02 -17.76
CA GLY A 307 -21.01 6.52 -16.44
C GLY A 307 -20.15 5.32 -16.09
N ALA A 308 -19.86 5.24 -14.79
CA ALA A 308 -19.08 4.21 -14.14
C ALA A 308 -19.44 2.79 -14.64
N ALA A 309 -18.67 2.27 -15.58
CA ALA A 309 -18.54 0.83 -15.79
C ALA A 309 -17.56 0.27 -14.72
N THR A 310 -17.84 0.56 -13.45
CA THR A 310 -17.11 0.01 -12.31
C THR A 310 -17.94 -1.14 -11.77
N GLY A 311 -17.89 -2.28 -12.47
CA GLY A 311 -18.72 -3.42 -12.12
C GLY A 311 -18.52 -4.66 -12.97
N VAL A 312 -17.28 -4.98 -13.39
CA VAL A 312 -17.00 -6.29 -14.02
C VAL A 312 -15.65 -6.93 -13.58
N LEU A 313 -14.70 -6.18 -13.02
CA LEU A 313 -13.37 -6.75 -12.69
C LEU A 313 -13.29 -7.51 -11.34
N ILE A 314 -14.41 -7.68 -10.63
CA ILE A 314 -14.50 -8.57 -9.44
C ILE A 314 -15.01 -9.97 -9.85
N VAL A 315 -15.59 -10.12 -11.05
CA VAL A 315 -16.01 -11.42 -11.61
C VAL A 315 -14.86 -12.07 -12.40
N ALA A 316 -13.89 -11.30 -12.90
CA ALA A 316 -12.72 -11.85 -13.60
C ALA A 316 -11.68 -12.49 -12.66
N LEU A 317 -11.64 -12.07 -11.38
CA LEU A 317 -10.72 -12.63 -10.37
C LEU A 317 -11.28 -13.84 -9.62
N THR A 318 -12.58 -14.14 -9.80
CA THR A 318 -13.21 -15.40 -9.37
C THR A 318 -13.18 -16.46 -10.48
N LEU A 319 -13.02 -16.07 -11.76
CA LEU A 319 -12.96 -17.00 -12.89
C LEU A 319 -11.61 -17.72 -13.07
N VAL A 320 -10.51 -17.19 -12.50
CA VAL A 320 -9.19 -17.86 -12.54
C VAL A 320 -9.04 -18.89 -11.41
N ALA A 321 -9.88 -18.84 -10.38
CA ALA A 321 -9.95 -19.86 -9.33
C ALA A 321 -10.80 -21.09 -9.72
N THR A 322 -11.53 -21.04 -10.85
CA THR A 322 -12.38 -22.13 -11.35
C THR A 322 -11.84 -22.84 -12.60
N LEU A 323 -10.60 -22.56 -13.03
CA LEU A 323 -9.97 -23.19 -14.21
C LEU A 323 -8.88 -24.23 -13.87
N VAL A 324 -8.77 -24.65 -12.61
CA VAL A 324 -7.95 -25.80 -12.17
C VAL A 324 -8.82 -26.97 -11.65
N SER A 325 -10.12 -26.98 -11.96
CA SER A 325 -10.98 -28.14 -11.70
C SER A 325 -11.95 -28.31 -12.87
N GLY A 326 -11.51 -29.00 -13.91
CA GLY A 326 -12.29 -29.13 -15.13
C GLY A 326 -11.69 -30.01 -16.23
N THR A 327 -11.00 -31.10 -15.88
CA THR A 327 -10.84 -32.26 -16.78
C THR A 327 -11.00 -33.56 -15.98
N GLN A 328 -12.21 -33.78 -15.47
CA GLN A 328 -12.75 -35.14 -15.40
C GLN A 328 -13.82 -35.22 -16.48
N SER A 329 -13.52 -35.97 -17.54
CA SER A 329 -14.56 -36.57 -18.37
C SER A 329 -14.12 -37.96 -18.79
N ALA A 330 -14.92 -38.92 -18.31
CA ALA A 330 -15.34 -40.14 -18.96
C ALA A 330 -14.28 -41.16 -19.39
N ALA A 331 -14.07 -42.15 -18.52
CA ALA A 331 -14.01 -43.54 -18.95
C ALA A 331 -14.51 -44.46 -17.83
N ALA A 332 -15.84 -44.60 -17.75
CA ALA A 332 -16.47 -45.74 -17.10
C ALA A 332 -17.49 -46.35 -18.07
N ALA A 333 -17.46 -47.68 -18.14
CA ALA A 333 -18.41 -48.58 -18.80
C ALA A 333 -18.29 -48.78 -20.32
N GLN A 334 -17.50 -49.78 -20.71
CA GLN A 334 -17.98 -50.82 -21.63
C GLN A 334 -17.67 -52.20 -21.00
N THR A 335 -18.63 -52.70 -20.25
CA THR A 335 -18.86 -54.13 -20.08
C THR A 335 -19.47 -54.65 -21.38
N GLY A 336 -18.76 -55.56 -22.03
CA GLY A 336 -19.24 -56.33 -23.17
C GLY A 336 -18.81 -57.77 -22.97
N ASP A 337 -19.75 -58.59 -22.51
CA ASP A 337 -19.67 -60.03 -22.43
C ASP A 337 -19.33 -60.63 -23.81
N VAL A 338 -18.37 -61.55 -23.87
CA VAL A 338 -18.39 -62.66 -24.83
C VAL A 338 -17.74 -63.89 -24.20
N GLU A 339 -18.58 -64.80 -23.72
CA GLU A 339 -18.26 -66.19 -23.49
C GLU A 339 -18.78 -67.05 -24.66
N ALA A 340 -17.96 -68.03 -25.06
CA ALA A 340 -18.28 -69.24 -25.84
C ALA A 340 -18.71 -69.13 -27.34
N GLY A 341 -17.89 -69.74 -28.21
CA GLY A 341 -18.28 -70.11 -29.57
C GLY A 341 -17.10 -70.57 -30.44
N GLY A 342 -16.74 -71.86 -30.36
CA GLY A 342 -15.60 -72.42 -31.07
C GLY A 342 -15.80 -72.71 -32.56
N LYS A 343 -14.68 -72.81 -33.29
CA LYS A 343 -14.34 -73.73 -34.39
C LYS A 343 -12.89 -73.41 -34.83
N ALA A 344 -11.94 -74.25 -34.43
CA ALA A 344 -11.39 -75.36 -35.22
C ALA A 344 -10.41 -74.86 -36.30
N ASP A 345 -9.12 -74.94 -35.98
CA ASP A 345 -8.15 -75.55 -36.91
C ASP A 345 -6.99 -76.17 -36.13
N ALA A 346 -6.67 -77.40 -36.51
CA ALA A 346 -5.77 -78.31 -35.84
C ALA A 346 -4.31 -78.06 -36.25
N GLY A 347 -3.39 -78.12 -35.29
CA GLY A 347 -1.96 -78.01 -35.55
C GLY A 347 -1.09 -78.16 -34.32
N THR A 348 -1.09 -79.36 -33.73
CA THR A 348 -0.04 -79.98 -32.90
C THR A 348 0.51 -79.20 -31.69
N ALA A 349 0.16 -79.70 -30.51
CA ALA A 349 0.67 -79.31 -29.21
C ALA A 349 2.18 -79.54 -29.06
N SER A 350 2.88 -78.58 -28.45
CA SER A 350 4.15 -78.76 -27.74
C SER A 350 4.40 -77.59 -26.76
N GLY A 351 4.28 -77.87 -25.45
CA GLY A 351 5.01 -77.18 -24.38
C GLY A 351 4.32 -76.01 -23.64
N PRO A 352 4.40 -75.94 -22.29
CA PRO A 352 3.81 -74.87 -21.49
C PRO A 352 4.62 -73.57 -21.60
N SER A 353 3.90 -72.45 -21.55
CA SER A 353 4.43 -71.08 -21.53
C SER A 353 5.46 -70.87 -20.42
N THR A 354 6.70 -70.64 -20.83
CA THR A 354 7.80 -70.18 -19.99
C THR A 354 7.42 -68.83 -19.39
N GLY A 355 7.23 -68.76 -18.07
CA GLY A 355 7.31 -67.50 -17.35
C GLY A 355 8.65 -66.85 -17.69
N SER A 356 8.63 -65.59 -18.09
CA SER A 356 9.84 -64.80 -18.31
C SER A 356 10.64 -64.81 -17.01
N ARG A 357 11.64 -65.69 -16.92
CA ARG A 357 12.61 -65.71 -15.83
C ARG A 357 13.42 -64.44 -15.99
N VAL A 358 13.07 -63.41 -15.24
CA VAL A 358 13.91 -62.23 -15.08
C VAL A 358 15.25 -62.72 -14.55
N ASP A 359 16.33 -62.48 -15.29
CA ASP A 359 17.69 -62.84 -14.89
C ASP A 359 18.02 -62.17 -13.55
N PRO A 360 18.27 -62.94 -12.47
CA PRO A 360 18.55 -62.37 -11.15
C PRO A 360 19.73 -61.40 -11.18
N GLY A 361 20.75 -61.67 -11.99
CA GLY A 361 21.92 -60.79 -12.11
C GLY A 361 21.63 -59.49 -12.91
N ALA A 362 20.64 -59.50 -13.80
CA ALA A 362 20.16 -58.29 -14.45
C ALA A 362 19.26 -57.47 -13.52
N LEU A 363 18.44 -58.14 -12.71
CA LEU A 363 17.61 -57.50 -11.70
C LEU A 363 18.46 -56.86 -10.61
N ASP A 364 19.44 -57.58 -10.05
CA ASP A 364 20.34 -57.05 -9.01
C ASP A 364 21.15 -55.86 -9.51
N ARG A 365 21.64 -55.89 -10.76
CA ARG A 365 22.31 -54.73 -11.36
C ARG A 365 21.36 -53.55 -11.57
N ALA A 366 20.13 -53.79 -12.01
CA ALA A 366 19.12 -52.74 -12.14
C ALA A 366 18.69 -52.19 -10.77
N LEU A 367 18.64 -53.04 -9.74
CA LEU A 367 18.35 -52.67 -8.37
C LEU A 367 19.49 -51.86 -7.77
N ASP A 368 20.73 -52.30 -7.93
CA ASP A 368 21.94 -51.57 -7.49
C ASP A 368 22.06 -50.23 -8.21
N GLU A 369 21.77 -50.18 -9.51
CA GLU A 369 21.76 -48.93 -10.27
C GLU A 369 20.64 -48.00 -9.79
N ALA A 370 19.44 -48.53 -9.55
CA ALA A 370 18.33 -47.76 -8.99
C ALA A 370 18.64 -47.27 -7.57
N LEU A 371 19.27 -48.10 -6.73
CA LEU A 371 19.67 -47.74 -5.36
C LEU A 371 20.85 -46.75 -5.33
N ARG A 372 21.68 -46.70 -6.38
CA ARG A 372 22.74 -45.70 -6.56
C ARG A 372 22.23 -44.37 -7.11
N GLN A 373 21.05 -44.33 -7.71
CA GLN A 373 20.46 -43.07 -8.15
C GLN A 373 20.17 -42.18 -6.93
N ASP A 374 20.56 -40.90 -7.04
CA ASP A 374 20.46 -39.89 -5.98
C ASP A 374 19.04 -39.74 -5.39
N ASP A 375 18.00 -40.18 -6.11
CA ASP A 375 16.61 -40.10 -5.69
C ASP A 375 16.15 -41.26 -4.78
N PHE A 376 16.87 -42.39 -4.76
CA PHE A 376 16.52 -43.59 -3.97
C PHE A 376 17.48 -43.89 -2.82
N VAL A 377 18.56 -43.11 -2.66
CA VAL A 377 19.42 -43.20 -1.48
C VAL A 377 18.67 -42.69 -0.26
N TRP A 378 18.33 -43.59 0.67
CA TRP A 378 17.69 -43.25 1.94
C TRP A 378 18.67 -42.51 2.86
N GLN A 379 18.85 -41.21 2.66
CA GLN A 379 19.69 -40.38 3.52
C GLN A 379 18.84 -39.86 4.68
N LEU A 380 19.07 -40.40 5.88
CA LEU A 380 18.51 -39.79 7.09
C LEU A 380 19.02 -38.34 7.19
N PRO A 381 18.21 -37.38 7.69
CA PRO A 381 18.72 -36.09 8.11
C PRO A 381 19.95 -36.34 9.00
N PRO A 382 21.06 -35.61 8.81
CA PRO A 382 22.29 -35.87 9.54
C PRO A 382 21.98 -35.93 11.03
N ALA A 383 22.29 -37.06 11.66
CA ALA A 383 22.05 -37.24 13.10
C ALA A 383 22.81 -36.11 13.84
N PRO A 384 22.18 -35.43 14.82
CA PRO A 384 22.91 -34.49 15.65
C PRO A 384 24.03 -35.27 16.34
N ALA A 385 25.28 -34.91 16.04
CA ALA A 385 26.44 -35.63 16.56
C ALA A 385 26.37 -35.69 18.08
N ALA A 386 26.22 -36.90 18.62
CA ALA A 386 26.31 -37.17 20.05
C ALA A 386 27.78 -37.17 20.46
N GLY A 387 28.32 -35.98 20.74
CA GLY A 387 29.69 -35.75 21.17
C GLY A 387 29.93 -34.23 21.25
N GLU A 388 30.76 -33.77 22.19
CA GLU A 388 31.08 -32.35 22.39
C GLU A 388 31.36 -31.67 21.04
N VAL A 389 30.43 -30.78 20.64
CA VAL A 389 30.32 -30.30 19.26
C VAL A 389 31.44 -29.31 18.97
N ASN A 390 32.51 -29.78 18.31
CA ASN A 390 33.40 -28.90 17.57
C ASN A 390 32.60 -28.22 16.45
N ASP A 391 32.80 -26.91 16.26
CA ASP A 391 32.07 -26.11 15.26
C ASP A 391 32.25 -26.60 13.81
N ALA A 392 33.23 -27.48 13.57
CA ALA A 392 33.53 -28.08 12.28
C ALA A 392 32.49 -29.12 11.81
N ASP A 393 31.74 -29.75 12.72
CA ASP A 393 30.88 -30.91 12.40
C ASP A 393 29.40 -30.53 12.17
N ARG A 394 29.06 -29.23 12.25
CA ARG A 394 27.71 -28.75 11.99
C ARG A 394 27.40 -28.63 10.49
N PRO A 395 26.12 -28.72 10.07
CA PRO A 395 25.72 -28.48 8.68
C PRO A 395 26.31 -27.17 8.15
N TRP A 396 26.92 -27.20 6.97
CA TRP A 396 27.68 -26.07 6.43
C TRP A 396 26.85 -24.79 6.34
N LEU A 397 25.53 -24.91 6.09
CA LEU A 397 24.61 -23.77 6.07
C LEU A 397 24.52 -23.12 7.46
N LEU A 398 24.37 -23.91 8.52
CA LEU A 398 24.37 -23.41 9.90
C LEU A 398 25.73 -22.79 10.26
N ARG A 399 26.85 -23.31 9.74
CA ARG A 399 28.19 -22.73 9.91
C ARG A 399 28.36 -21.42 9.16
N VAL A 400 27.95 -21.33 7.90
CA VAL A 400 28.05 -20.09 7.09
C VAL A 400 27.06 -19.04 7.57
N THR A 401 25.84 -19.43 7.96
CA THR A 401 24.89 -18.49 8.57
C THR A 401 25.39 -18.04 9.92
N ARG A 402 25.96 -18.94 10.74
CA ARG A 402 26.51 -18.56 12.05
C ARG A 402 27.77 -17.72 11.91
N GLN A 403 28.72 -18.06 11.04
CA GLN A 403 29.90 -17.23 10.74
C GLN A 403 29.48 -15.88 10.15
N GLY A 404 28.46 -15.85 9.28
CA GLY A 404 27.90 -14.60 8.78
C GLY A 404 27.22 -13.78 9.87
N ILE A 405 26.50 -14.43 10.79
CA ILE A 405 25.88 -13.81 11.97
C ILE A 405 26.95 -13.37 12.97
N GLU A 406 28.02 -14.14 13.19
CA GLU A 406 29.12 -13.85 14.10
C GLU A 406 29.94 -12.69 13.57
N TRP A 407 30.31 -12.73 12.29
CA TRP A 407 30.94 -11.61 11.61
C TRP A 407 30.04 -10.37 11.66
N LEU A 408 28.72 -10.52 11.46
CA LEU A 408 27.76 -9.43 11.62
C LEU A 408 27.73 -8.93 13.08
N VAL A 409 27.65 -9.81 14.07
CA VAL A 409 27.63 -9.50 15.50
C VAL A 409 28.92 -8.82 15.95
N GLU A 410 30.07 -9.25 15.43
CA GLU A 410 31.39 -8.65 15.70
C GLU A 410 31.49 -7.26 15.05
N THR A 411 31.05 -7.14 13.80
CA THR A 411 30.95 -5.85 13.10
C THR A 411 30.01 -4.91 13.86
N VAL A 412 28.89 -5.42 14.33
CA VAL A 412 27.92 -4.70 15.16
C VAL A 412 28.52 -4.29 16.51
N GLY A 413 29.25 -5.18 17.18
CA GLY A 413 29.96 -4.91 18.43
C GLY A 413 30.98 -3.79 18.25
N SER A 414 31.80 -3.85 17.21
CA SER A 414 32.80 -2.80 16.92
C SER A 414 32.16 -1.44 16.63
N VAL A 415 30.99 -1.41 15.96
CA VAL A 415 30.21 -0.21 15.71
C VAL A 415 29.60 0.33 17.01
N ILE A 416 29.02 -0.53 17.85
CA ILE A 416 28.50 -0.15 19.17
C ILE A 416 29.62 0.43 20.04
N ASP A 417 30.80 -0.16 20.03
CA ASP A 417 31.96 0.31 20.78
C ASP A 417 32.50 1.63 20.22
N ALA A 418 32.44 1.85 18.91
CA ALA A 418 32.74 3.14 18.30
C ALA A 418 31.73 4.22 18.75
N VAL A 419 30.44 3.89 18.79
CA VAL A 419 29.39 4.79 19.29
C VAL A 419 29.56 5.07 20.79
N ARG A 420 29.86 4.07 21.63
CA ARG A 420 30.16 4.26 23.06
C ARG A 420 31.36 5.17 23.26
N ARG A 421 32.44 4.97 22.49
CA ARG A 421 33.64 5.85 22.54
C ARG A 421 33.29 7.28 22.16
N PHE A 422 32.44 7.45 21.15
CA PHE A 422 31.96 8.76 20.72
C PHE A 422 31.08 9.44 21.78
N VAL A 423 30.16 8.71 22.40
CA VAL A 423 29.31 9.21 23.50
C VAL A 423 30.17 9.55 24.72
N ALA A 424 31.12 8.71 25.12
CA ALA A 424 32.05 8.99 26.21
C ALA A 424 32.93 10.21 25.92
N TRP A 425 33.33 10.41 24.65
CA TRP A 425 34.01 11.62 24.21
C TRP A 425 33.12 12.87 24.32
N ILE A 426 31.84 12.77 23.93
CA ILE A 426 30.83 13.84 24.09
C ILE A 426 30.59 14.16 25.57
N GLU A 427 30.39 13.16 26.42
CA GLU A 427 30.18 13.33 27.86
C GLU A 427 31.39 14.01 28.53
N LYS A 428 32.60 13.64 28.11
CA LYS A 428 33.84 14.30 28.53
C LYS A 428 33.92 15.75 28.04
N LEU A 429 33.47 16.03 26.82
CA LEU A 429 33.46 17.38 26.25
C LEU A 429 32.41 18.29 26.91
N LEU A 430 31.29 17.71 27.37
CA LEU A 430 30.20 18.41 28.06
C LEU A 430 30.39 18.51 29.59
N GLY A 431 31.47 17.94 30.14
CA GLY A 431 31.77 18.01 31.57
C GLY A 431 30.76 17.28 32.46
N LEU A 432 29.99 16.33 31.93
CA LEU A 432 28.90 15.64 32.63
C LEU A 432 29.36 14.50 33.55
N ARG A 433 30.67 14.40 33.82
CA ARG A 433 31.24 13.31 34.61
C ARG A 433 32.15 13.88 35.70
N ASP A 434 31.54 14.12 36.85
CA ASP A 434 32.30 14.21 38.10
C ASP A 434 32.97 12.85 38.36
N ARG A 435 34.27 12.93 38.66
CA ARG A 435 35.08 11.79 39.07
C ARG A 435 34.75 11.49 40.53
N ASP A 436 34.24 10.29 40.80
CA ASP A 436 34.80 9.34 41.78
C ASP A 436 33.80 8.22 42.08
N ALA A 437 33.94 7.11 41.35
CA ALA A 437 33.52 5.80 41.83
C ALA A 437 34.54 4.79 41.31
N ARG A 438 35.40 4.29 42.21
CA ARG A 438 36.28 3.15 41.91
C ARG A 438 35.41 1.93 41.62
N PRO A 439 35.61 1.20 40.52
CA PRO A 439 34.97 -0.09 40.34
C PRO A 439 35.65 -1.14 41.24
N ASP A 440 34.86 -1.84 42.04
CA ASP A 440 35.28 -3.01 42.82
C ASP A 440 35.68 -4.16 41.86
N PRO A 441 36.83 -4.83 42.03
CA PRO A 441 37.29 -5.88 41.13
C PRO A 441 36.68 -7.27 41.42
N ALA A 442 35.54 -7.33 42.10
CA ALA A 442 34.91 -8.58 42.55
C ALA A 442 33.52 -8.83 41.95
N ALA A 443 33.20 -8.23 40.80
CA ALA A 443 32.05 -8.62 39.97
C ALA A 443 32.57 -9.27 38.69
N GLY A 444 32.78 -10.58 38.78
CA GLY A 444 33.20 -11.42 37.67
C GLY A 444 32.25 -11.31 36.49
N ALA A 445 32.84 -11.42 35.30
CA ALA A 445 32.17 -11.54 34.02
C ALA A 445 31.13 -12.66 34.05
N ALA A 446 29.87 -12.29 34.22
CA ALA A 446 28.71 -13.15 33.99
C ALA A 446 27.66 -12.31 33.25
N GLY A 447 27.24 -12.83 32.09
CA GLY A 447 26.09 -12.47 31.26
C GLY A 447 25.50 -11.07 31.38
N LEU A 448 25.35 -10.39 30.24
CA LEU A 448 24.26 -9.42 30.07
C LEU A 448 22.94 -10.15 30.35
N ASP A 449 22.48 -10.09 31.61
CA ASP A 449 21.28 -10.77 32.07
C ASP A 449 20.12 -10.45 31.13
N ALA A 450 19.44 -11.49 30.65
CA ALA A 450 18.27 -11.41 29.78
C ALA A 450 17.17 -10.47 30.32
N SER A 451 17.22 -10.14 31.62
CA SER A 451 16.40 -9.14 32.30
C SER A 451 16.65 -7.71 31.81
N TRP A 452 17.90 -7.28 31.60
CA TRP A 452 18.20 -5.92 31.11
C TRP A 452 17.82 -5.72 29.65
N ILE A 453 17.97 -6.77 28.83
CA ILE A 453 17.49 -6.76 27.43
C ILE A 453 15.96 -6.70 27.40
N ARG A 454 15.26 -7.44 28.28
CA ARG A 454 13.79 -7.36 28.42
C ARG A 454 13.33 -6.00 28.93
N ILE A 455 14.02 -5.43 29.93
CA ILE A 455 13.73 -4.08 30.43
C ILE A 455 13.96 -3.05 29.33
N LEU A 456 15.08 -3.12 28.60
CA LEU A 456 15.36 -2.23 27.47
C LEU A 456 14.33 -2.39 26.35
N LEU A 457 13.92 -3.63 26.04
CA LEU A 457 12.87 -3.95 25.08
C LEU A 457 11.52 -3.37 25.52
N TYR A 458 11.10 -3.55 26.77
CA TYR A 458 9.84 -2.99 27.28
C TYR A 458 9.88 -1.47 27.40
N VAL A 459 11.02 -0.88 27.73
CA VAL A 459 11.23 0.57 27.75
C VAL A 459 11.18 1.13 26.32
N THR A 460 11.77 0.44 25.35
CA THR A 460 11.75 0.85 23.93
C THR A 460 10.36 0.66 23.33
N LEU A 461 9.68 -0.45 23.62
CA LEU A 461 8.29 -0.69 23.22
C LEU A 461 7.34 0.32 23.87
N GLY A 462 7.58 0.64 25.14
CA GLY A 462 6.88 1.68 25.88
C GLY A 462 7.10 3.06 25.27
N LEU A 463 8.34 3.39 24.88
CA LEU A 463 8.67 4.65 24.22
C LEU A 463 8.03 4.75 22.83
N ILE A 464 8.01 3.65 22.06
CA ILE A 464 7.32 3.57 20.77
C ILE A 464 5.81 3.73 20.96
N ALA A 465 5.21 3.04 21.94
CA ALA A 465 3.81 3.21 22.28
C ALA A 465 3.50 4.65 22.70
N LEU A 466 4.38 5.28 23.48
CA LEU A 466 4.25 6.68 23.90
C LEU A 466 4.38 7.64 22.71
N LEU A 467 5.25 7.35 21.73
CA LEU A 467 5.39 8.11 20.49
C LEU A 467 4.20 7.93 19.55
N VAL A 468 3.61 6.73 19.49
CA VAL A 468 2.38 6.44 18.73
C VAL A 468 1.19 7.14 19.40
N VAL A 469 1.06 7.05 20.72
CA VAL A 469 0.03 7.76 21.49
C VAL A 469 0.23 9.27 21.37
N TRP A 470 1.45 9.77 21.50
CA TRP A 470 1.77 11.19 21.30
C TRP A 470 1.50 11.63 19.86
N GLY A 471 1.80 10.80 18.87
CA GLY A 471 1.52 11.03 17.45
C GLY A 471 0.02 11.01 17.14
N ALA A 472 -0.73 10.08 17.73
CA ALA A 472 -2.18 9.98 17.64
C ALA A 472 -2.85 11.14 18.36
N ILE A 473 -2.36 11.54 19.55
CA ILE A 473 -2.80 12.73 20.27
C ILE A 473 -2.43 13.98 19.47
N ARG A 474 -1.25 14.07 18.85
CA ARG A 474 -0.87 15.18 17.97
C ARG A 474 -1.74 15.23 16.72
N LEU A 475 -2.13 14.10 16.15
CA LEU A 475 -2.98 14.01 14.97
C LEU A 475 -4.44 14.31 15.33
N TRP A 476 -4.90 13.85 16.49
CA TRP A 476 -6.23 14.12 17.03
C TRP A 476 -6.35 15.55 17.52
N GLN A 477 -5.34 16.10 18.17
CA GLN A 477 -5.21 17.52 18.49
C GLN A 477 -5.03 18.33 17.21
N ALA A 478 -4.34 17.86 16.17
CA ALA A 478 -4.28 18.54 14.87
C ALA A 478 -5.65 18.50 14.15
N ARG A 479 -6.43 17.42 14.30
CA ARG A 479 -7.81 17.31 13.80
C ARG A 479 -8.82 18.09 14.65
N ARG A 480 -8.54 18.33 15.93
CA ARG A 480 -9.37 19.16 16.84
C ARG A 480 -8.97 20.65 16.83
N GLN A 481 -7.70 20.96 16.58
CA GLN A 481 -7.17 22.31 16.37
C GLN A 481 -7.30 22.75 14.91
N ALA A 482 -7.47 21.80 13.98
CA ALA A 482 -8.29 22.02 12.80
C ALA A 482 -9.73 22.21 13.29
N LYS A 483 -9.96 23.39 13.90
CA LYS A 483 -11.30 23.95 13.94
C LYS A 483 -11.87 23.78 12.53
N PRO A 484 -13.12 23.32 12.36
CA PRO A 484 -13.79 23.47 11.08
C PRO A 484 -13.62 24.94 10.70
N ALA A 485 -12.91 25.18 9.60
CA ALA A 485 -12.70 26.54 9.13
C ALA A 485 -14.10 27.19 9.04
N PRO A 486 -14.32 28.36 9.64
CA PRO A 486 -15.39 29.24 9.19
C PRO A 486 -15.23 29.35 7.68
N GLY A 487 -16.34 29.25 6.96
CA GLY A 487 -16.40 29.03 5.52
C GLY A 487 -15.29 29.73 4.75
N ALA A 488 -14.75 29.01 3.77
CA ALA A 488 -14.03 29.59 2.65
C ALA A 488 -14.99 30.51 1.86
N ALA A 489 -15.30 31.66 2.44
CA ALA A 489 -15.66 32.86 1.72
C ALA A 489 -14.33 33.56 1.37
N GLY A 490 -14.09 33.78 0.09
CA GLY A 490 -12.89 34.45 -0.40
C GLY A 490 -11.95 33.58 -1.22
N SER A 491 -12.48 32.79 -2.15
CA SER A 491 -11.79 32.59 -3.43
C SER A 491 -12.69 33.20 -4.49
N ALA A 492 -12.32 34.39 -4.94
CA ALA A 492 -12.99 35.08 -6.02
C ALA A 492 -12.90 34.23 -7.29
N THR A 493 -14.03 33.63 -7.64
CA THR A 493 -14.64 33.72 -8.97
C THR A 493 -13.85 33.09 -10.13
N ALA A 494 -13.86 31.75 -10.19
CA ALA A 494 -14.31 31.13 -11.42
C ALA A 494 -15.84 31.16 -11.36
N LEU A 495 -16.51 31.89 -12.26
CA LEU A 495 -17.97 31.86 -12.41
C LEU A 495 -18.39 30.39 -12.55
N PRO A 496 -19.08 29.78 -11.58
CA PRO A 496 -19.69 28.48 -11.80
C PRO A 496 -20.78 28.70 -12.85
N GLY A 497 -20.82 27.85 -13.87
CA GLY A 497 -21.99 27.81 -14.76
C GLY A 497 -23.26 27.69 -13.90
N VAL A 498 -24.31 28.43 -14.28
CA VAL A 498 -25.61 28.43 -13.59
C VAL A 498 -26.02 26.98 -13.29
N PRO A 499 -26.08 26.55 -12.02
CA PRO A 499 -26.41 25.17 -11.69
C PRO A 499 -27.83 24.84 -12.15
N ASP A 500 -28.00 23.70 -12.80
CA ASP A 500 -29.31 23.21 -13.20
C ASP A 500 -30.09 22.73 -11.97
N LEU A 501 -31.13 23.48 -11.58
CA LEU A 501 -31.98 23.17 -10.44
C LEU A 501 -32.75 21.85 -10.59
N ALA A 502 -32.86 21.28 -11.79
CA ALA A 502 -33.46 19.97 -11.99
C ALA A 502 -32.53 18.81 -11.56
N ASP A 503 -31.22 19.04 -11.48
CA ASP A 503 -30.23 18.03 -11.11
C ASP A 503 -30.16 17.83 -9.59
N ASP A 504 -30.27 16.58 -9.16
CA ASP A 504 -30.15 16.15 -7.76
C ASP A 504 -28.73 16.29 -7.20
N SER A 505 -27.74 16.54 -8.05
CA SER A 505 -26.35 16.79 -7.63
C SER A 505 -26.09 18.19 -7.07
N VAL A 506 -27.05 19.12 -7.21
CA VAL A 506 -26.94 20.51 -6.75
C VAL A 506 -26.87 20.60 -5.23
N GLN A 507 -25.91 21.40 -4.73
CA GLN A 507 -25.67 21.58 -3.30
C GLN A 507 -25.79 23.05 -2.90
N ALA A 508 -26.36 23.30 -1.71
CA ALA A 508 -26.52 24.65 -1.17
C ALA A 508 -25.20 25.43 -1.04
N ALA A 509 -24.06 24.73 -0.91
CA ALA A 509 -22.72 25.34 -0.82
C ALA A 509 -22.17 25.88 -2.15
N GLN A 510 -22.83 25.62 -3.30
CA GLN A 510 -22.34 26.00 -4.62
C GLN A 510 -22.54 27.49 -4.95
N LEU A 511 -23.59 28.12 -4.41
CA LEU A 511 -23.80 29.57 -4.49
C LEU A 511 -24.00 30.18 -3.09
N PRO A 512 -23.64 31.46 -2.92
CA PRO A 512 -24.09 32.26 -1.79
C PRO A 512 -25.62 32.33 -1.72
N ALA A 513 -26.17 32.61 -0.52
CA ALA A 513 -27.62 32.73 -0.32
C ALA A 513 -28.28 33.71 -1.31
N ASP A 514 -27.68 34.88 -1.51
CA ASP A 514 -28.15 35.91 -2.44
C ASP A 514 -28.20 35.41 -3.90
N GLY A 515 -27.26 34.53 -4.28
CA GLY A 515 -27.23 33.93 -5.61
C GLY A 515 -28.38 32.94 -5.83
N TRP A 516 -28.75 32.18 -4.80
CA TRP A 516 -29.93 31.31 -4.84
C TRP A 516 -31.23 32.09 -4.85
N GLU A 517 -31.32 33.21 -4.13
CA GLU A 517 -32.49 34.09 -4.14
C GLU A 517 -32.71 34.75 -5.51
N LEU A 518 -31.63 35.14 -6.20
CA LEU A 518 -31.71 35.66 -7.56
C LEU A 518 -32.27 34.61 -8.54
N LEU A 519 -31.77 33.37 -8.46
CA LEU A 519 -32.26 32.25 -9.27
C LEU A 519 -33.72 31.93 -8.95
N ALA A 520 -34.13 32.01 -7.69
CA ALA A 520 -35.52 31.85 -7.31
C ALA A 520 -36.41 32.90 -8.00
N ARG A 521 -36.01 34.18 -7.97
CA ARG A 521 -36.75 35.28 -8.65
C ARG A 521 -36.83 35.07 -10.15
N GLU A 522 -35.76 34.62 -10.80
CA GLU A 522 -35.75 34.29 -12.23
C GLU A 522 -36.70 33.12 -12.56
N LYS A 523 -36.78 32.11 -11.70
CA LYS A 523 -37.71 30.98 -11.88
C LYS A 523 -39.16 31.38 -11.62
N MET A 524 -39.40 32.33 -10.71
CA MET A 524 -40.72 32.90 -10.47
C MET A 524 -41.24 33.70 -11.67
N THR A 525 -40.38 34.50 -12.34
CA THR A 525 -40.81 35.26 -13.54
C THR A 525 -41.14 34.35 -14.72
N ARG A 526 -40.53 33.16 -14.78
CA ARG A 526 -40.83 32.12 -15.79
C ARG A 526 -42.03 31.23 -15.41
N GLY A 527 -42.65 31.43 -14.25
CA GLY A 527 -43.76 30.61 -13.76
C GLY A 527 -43.36 29.20 -13.32
N GLU A 528 -42.05 28.92 -13.16
CA GLU A 528 -41.51 27.62 -12.75
C GLU A 528 -41.51 27.49 -11.21
N TRP A 529 -42.70 27.49 -10.59
CA TRP A 529 -42.87 27.60 -9.14
C TRP A 529 -42.18 26.50 -8.32
N ARG A 530 -42.11 25.25 -8.83
CA ARG A 530 -41.37 24.15 -8.15
C ARG A 530 -39.87 24.43 -8.05
N LEU A 531 -39.27 24.92 -9.14
CA LEU A 531 -37.84 25.20 -9.21
C LEU A 531 -37.50 26.45 -8.41
N ALA A 532 -38.39 27.45 -8.41
CA ALA A 532 -38.28 28.60 -7.51
C ALA A 532 -38.25 28.18 -6.04
N LEU A 533 -39.16 27.28 -5.63
CA LEU A 533 -39.21 26.77 -4.27
C LEU A 533 -37.92 26.02 -3.88
N ARG A 534 -37.37 25.20 -4.79
CA ARG A 534 -36.09 24.51 -4.58
C ARG A 534 -34.93 25.50 -4.39
N ALA A 535 -34.87 26.55 -5.19
CA ALA A 535 -33.86 27.59 -5.05
C ALA A 535 -34.00 28.33 -3.70
N LEU A 536 -35.22 28.64 -3.23
CA LEU A 536 -35.45 29.25 -1.91
C LEU A 536 -35.07 28.33 -0.75
N TYR A 537 -35.30 27.02 -0.88
CA TYR A 537 -34.85 26.05 0.13
C TYR A 537 -33.32 26.00 0.22
N LEU A 538 -32.62 25.99 -0.92
CA LEU A 538 -31.16 26.06 -0.97
C LEU A 538 -30.62 27.39 -0.44
N ALA A 539 -31.30 28.51 -0.72
CA ALA A 539 -30.97 29.82 -0.14
C ALA A 539 -31.06 29.79 1.39
N SER A 540 -32.13 29.19 1.93
CA SER A 540 -32.34 29.04 3.38
C SER A 540 -31.21 28.23 4.03
N LEU A 541 -30.80 27.11 3.41
CA LEU A 541 -29.66 26.31 3.87
C LEU A 541 -28.34 27.06 3.78
N ALA A 542 -28.08 27.75 2.67
CA ALA A 542 -26.87 28.55 2.47
C ALA A 542 -26.75 29.65 3.53
N ARG A 543 -27.86 30.32 3.84
CA ARG A 543 -27.92 31.41 4.83
C ARG A 543 -27.73 30.93 6.27
N LEU A 544 -28.33 29.79 6.62
CA LEU A 544 -28.09 29.14 7.92
C LEU A 544 -26.66 28.59 8.02
N GLY A 545 -26.06 28.18 6.90
CA GLY A 545 -24.66 27.79 6.80
C GLY A 545 -23.70 28.96 7.02
N THR A 546 -23.93 30.11 6.36
CA THR A 546 -23.11 31.32 6.55
C THR A 546 -23.26 31.89 7.97
N GLY A 547 -24.46 31.79 8.55
CA GLY A 547 -24.70 32.14 9.96
C GLY A 547 -24.09 31.18 10.99
N GLY A 548 -23.43 30.09 10.57
CA GLY A 548 -22.80 29.10 11.45
C GLY A 548 -23.75 28.11 12.14
N TRP A 549 -25.05 28.22 11.84
CA TRP A 549 -26.11 27.39 12.41
C TRP A 549 -26.17 25.99 11.79
N LEU A 550 -25.71 25.83 10.54
CA LEU A 550 -25.66 24.54 9.85
C LEU A 550 -24.26 24.26 9.28
N ALA A 551 -23.90 22.98 9.20
CA ALA A 551 -22.72 22.55 8.45
C ALA A 551 -23.17 21.86 7.16
N LEU A 552 -23.03 22.56 6.02
CA LEU A 552 -23.42 22.04 4.70
C LEU A 552 -22.52 20.88 4.28
N ALA A 553 -23.14 19.74 3.95
CA ALA A 553 -22.42 18.55 3.50
C ALA A 553 -23.30 17.70 2.55
N ARG A 554 -22.68 17.12 1.53
CA ARG A 554 -23.37 16.33 0.49
C ARG A 554 -24.17 15.14 1.02
N HIS A 555 -23.69 14.50 2.08
CA HIS A 555 -24.28 13.26 2.60
C HIS A 555 -25.44 13.49 3.59
N LYS A 556 -25.80 14.75 3.87
CA LYS A 556 -26.85 15.08 4.85
C LYS A 556 -28.22 15.12 4.19
N THR A 557 -29.19 14.50 4.85
CA THR A 557 -30.60 14.58 4.49
C THR A 557 -31.25 15.86 5.02
N ASN A 558 -32.43 16.20 4.51
CA ASN A 558 -33.21 17.33 5.02
C ASN A 558 -33.53 17.21 6.52
N ALA A 559 -33.79 15.99 7.01
CA ALA A 559 -34.03 15.72 8.43
C ALA A 559 -32.77 15.88 9.29
N ASP A 560 -31.58 15.56 8.75
CA ASP A 560 -30.31 15.78 9.43
C ASP A 560 -30.03 17.28 9.66
N TYR A 561 -30.38 18.12 8.68
CA TYR A 561 -30.29 19.57 8.82
C TYR A 561 -31.22 20.10 9.91
N GLU A 562 -32.47 19.61 9.99
CA GLU A 562 -33.40 19.99 11.07
C GLU A 562 -32.87 19.58 12.45
N THR A 563 -32.34 18.35 12.57
CA THR A 563 -31.79 17.83 13.82
C THR A 563 -30.56 18.62 14.26
N GLU A 564 -29.67 18.98 13.33
CA GLU A 564 -28.52 19.82 13.60
C GLU A 564 -28.92 21.24 14.02
N LEU A 565 -29.91 21.83 13.34
CA LEU A 565 -30.43 23.14 13.68
C LEU A 565 -31.05 23.15 15.08
N ARG A 566 -31.88 22.15 15.42
CA ARG A 566 -32.46 22.00 16.76
C ARG A 566 -31.38 21.91 17.85
N ARG A 567 -30.27 21.24 17.57
CA ARG A 567 -29.13 21.14 18.50
C ARG A 567 -28.36 22.45 18.66
N ARG A 568 -28.09 23.17 17.57
CA ARG A 568 -27.24 24.38 17.58
C ARG A 568 -28.01 25.65 17.91
N ALA A 569 -29.27 25.72 17.53
CA ALA A 569 -30.16 26.86 17.71
C ALA A 569 -31.25 26.59 18.77
N ALA A 570 -30.93 25.82 19.82
CA ALA A 570 -31.88 25.45 20.88
C ALA A 570 -32.50 26.68 21.58
N GLN A 571 -31.78 27.81 21.61
CA GLN A 571 -32.25 29.08 22.18
C GLN A 571 -33.10 29.92 21.21
N HIS A 572 -33.15 29.54 19.92
CA HIS A 572 -33.94 30.21 18.87
C HIS A 572 -35.08 29.30 18.40
N THR A 573 -36.04 29.06 19.29
CA THR A 573 -37.19 28.17 19.06
C THR A 573 -38.03 28.57 17.85
N THR A 574 -38.17 29.88 17.59
CA THR A 574 -38.89 30.42 16.43
C THR A 574 -38.23 30.06 15.10
N LEU A 575 -36.90 30.11 15.02
CA LEU A 575 -36.12 29.73 13.84
C LEU A 575 -36.24 28.22 13.55
N VAL A 576 -36.18 27.40 14.60
CA VAL A 576 -36.33 25.94 14.50
C VAL A 576 -37.74 25.57 14.04
N ALA A 577 -38.76 26.23 14.60
CA ALA A 577 -40.16 26.03 14.20
C ALA A 577 -40.37 26.41 12.73
N TRP A 578 -39.91 27.60 12.31
CA TRP A 578 -39.97 28.07 10.93
C TRP A 578 -39.31 27.09 9.96
N PHE A 579 -38.07 26.66 10.25
CA PHE A 579 -37.34 25.73 9.38
C PHE A 579 -38.04 24.38 9.28
N SER A 580 -38.60 23.86 10.38
CA SER A 580 -39.35 22.60 10.38
C SER A 580 -40.60 22.67 9.50
N THR A 581 -41.30 23.80 9.50
CA THR A 581 -42.50 24.03 8.67
C THR A 581 -42.12 24.14 7.21
N ARG A 582 -41.13 24.96 6.88
CA ARG A 582 -40.66 25.15 5.50
C ARG A 582 -40.03 23.90 4.89
N ARG A 583 -39.34 23.08 5.68
CA ARG A 583 -38.85 21.76 5.23
C ARG A 583 -40.00 20.84 4.83
N ARG A 584 -41.07 20.74 5.64
CA ARG A 584 -42.24 19.90 5.33
C ARG A 584 -42.95 20.36 4.06
N GLU A 585 -43.11 21.68 3.89
CA GLU A 585 -43.69 22.27 2.68
C GLU A 585 -42.86 21.96 1.44
N PHE A 586 -41.54 22.12 1.51
CA PHE A 586 -40.64 21.78 0.41
C PHE A 586 -40.74 20.28 0.06
N GLU A 587 -40.70 19.40 1.05
CA GLU A 587 -40.80 17.95 0.80
C GLU A 587 -42.15 17.55 0.19
N ALA A 588 -43.25 18.19 0.61
CA ALA A 588 -44.57 17.92 0.04
C ALA A 588 -44.70 18.32 -1.44
N VAL A 589 -44.01 19.39 -1.87
CA VAL A 589 -44.04 19.89 -3.26
C VAL A 589 -43.00 19.21 -4.15
N TRP A 590 -41.81 18.92 -3.61
CA TRP A 590 -40.67 18.36 -4.35
C TRP A 590 -40.70 16.83 -4.43
N TYR A 591 -40.94 16.14 -3.31
CA TYR A 591 -41.02 14.68 -3.26
C TYR A 591 -42.47 14.16 -3.23
N GLY A 592 -43.44 15.02 -2.91
CA GLY A 592 -44.86 14.70 -2.85
C GLY A 592 -45.66 15.16 -4.06
N ARG A 593 -46.99 15.01 -3.95
CA ARG A 593 -47.96 15.37 -5.01
C ARG A 593 -48.56 16.77 -4.86
N ALA A 594 -48.11 17.58 -3.90
CA ALA A 594 -48.65 18.92 -3.70
C ALA A 594 -48.32 19.81 -4.91
N ALA A 595 -49.30 20.60 -5.36
CA ALA A 595 -49.07 21.61 -6.39
C ALA A 595 -48.32 22.79 -5.77
N PRO A 596 -47.30 23.35 -6.46
CA PRO A 596 -46.64 24.56 -6.00
C PRO A 596 -47.61 25.75 -6.11
N ASP A 597 -47.71 26.56 -5.06
CA ASP A 597 -48.55 27.75 -5.03
C ASP A 597 -47.71 29.04 -5.15
N GLU A 598 -48.19 30.01 -5.93
CA GLU A 598 -47.51 31.30 -6.15
C GLU A 598 -47.47 32.13 -4.87
N GLN A 599 -48.57 32.14 -4.10
CA GLN A 599 -48.64 32.87 -2.83
C GLN A 599 -47.68 32.25 -1.81
N GLN A 600 -47.57 30.93 -1.77
CA GLN A 600 -46.60 30.22 -0.93
C GLN A 600 -45.14 30.59 -1.24
N VAL A 601 -44.73 30.57 -2.51
CA VAL A 601 -43.35 30.88 -2.92
C VAL A 601 -43.00 32.34 -2.60
N ARG A 602 -43.92 33.27 -2.84
CA ARG A 602 -43.74 34.69 -2.50
C ARG A 602 -43.64 34.92 -0.99
N GLY A 603 -44.52 34.28 -0.21
CA GLY A 603 -44.48 34.36 1.25
C GLY A 603 -43.17 33.82 1.84
N TRP A 604 -42.62 32.74 1.28
CA TRP A 604 -41.30 32.24 1.70
C TRP A 604 -40.19 33.27 1.43
N LEU A 605 -40.17 33.86 0.24
CA LEU A 605 -39.17 34.89 -0.10
C LEU A 605 -39.22 36.09 0.85
N ASP A 606 -40.43 36.52 1.25
CA ASP A 606 -40.62 37.60 2.22
C ASP A 606 -40.16 37.21 3.63
N ASP A 607 -40.45 35.98 4.08
CA ASP A 607 -39.96 35.45 5.37
C ASP A 607 -38.44 35.39 5.43
N ILE A 608 -37.80 35.00 4.31
CA ILE A 608 -36.34 35.05 4.18
C ILE A 608 -35.91 36.51 4.36
N GLY A 609 -36.50 37.46 3.65
CA GLY A 609 -36.18 38.90 3.79
C GLY A 609 -36.33 39.45 5.21
N ARG A 610 -37.28 38.93 6.01
CA ARG A 610 -37.53 39.34 7.41
C ARG A 610 -36.71 38.58 8.46
N GLY A 611 -35.80 37.69 8.04
CA GLY A 611 -34.88 37.01 8.94
C GLY A 611 -35.34 35.63 9.44
N MET A 612 -36.15 34.89 8.66
CA MET A 612 -36.59 33.51 8.98
C MET A 612 -37.36 33.41 10.30
N THR A 613 -38.24 34.38 10.52
CA THR A 613 -39.23 34.38 11.62
C THR A 613 -40.55 33.78 11.13
N GLU A 614 -41.37 33.27 12.05
CA GLU A 614 -42.69 32.70 11.68
C GLU A 614 -43.51 33.71 10.85
N PRO A 615 -44.28 33.22 9.86
CA PRO A 615 -45.18 34.09 9.12
C PRO A 615 -46.19 34.70 10.09
N ALA A 616 -46.45 35.99 9.94
CA ALA A 616 -47.64 36.60 10.52
C ALA A 616 -48.84 35.84 9.97
N THR A 617 -49.54 35.11 10.84
CA THR A 617 -50.79 34.48 10.50
C THR A 617 -51.82 35.58 10.28
N ASP A 618 -52.03 35.96 9.02
CA ASP A 618 -53.29 36.57 8.62
C ASP A 618 -54.36 35.48 8.76
N ALA A 619 -54.93 35.40 9.96
CA ALA A 619 -56.17 34.69 10.23
C ALA A 619 -57.29 35.35 9.43
N GLY A 620 -57.49 34.90 8.20
CA GLY A 620 -58.46 35.47 7.30
C GLY A 620 -58.69 34.61 6.04
N GLY A 621 -59.14 33.37 6.21
CA GLY A 621 -59.77 32.62 5.12
C GLY A 621 -59.37 31.15 5.02
N ALA A 622 -60.40 30.29 4.92
CA ALA A 622 -60.34 28.88 4.53
C ALA A 622 -59.89 27.84 5.57
N ALA A 623 -60.46 27.90 6.78
CA ALA A 623 -60.72 26.69 7.58
C ALA A 623 -62.23 26.41 7.56
N GLY A 624 -62.69 25.77 6.49
CA GLY A 624 -64.07 25.35 6.32
C GLY A 624 -64.20 24.62 5.00
N ILE A 625 -64.47 23.32 5.09
CA ILE A 625 -64.66 22.31 4.02
C ILE A 625 -63.51 21.29 4.03
N VAL A 626 -63.68 20.23 4.83
CA VAL A 626 -63.67 18.79 4.47
C VAL A 626 -63.55 18.02 5.79
N ALA A 627 -64.69 17.83 6.46
CA ALA A 627 -64.89 16.77 7.44
C ALA A 627 -66.34 16.29 7.30
N ARG A 628 -66.61 15.54 6.22
CA ARG A 628 -67.85 14.78 6.04
C ARG A 628 -67.62 13.57 5.14
N LYS A 629 -67.19 12.46 5.74
CA LYS A 629 -67.59 11.08 5.41
C LYS A 629 -66.63 10.09 6.10
N GLU A 630 -66.99 9.67 7.30
CA GLU A 630 -67.02 8.25 7.64
C GLU A 630 -68.31 8.05 8.44
N GLY A 631 -69.13 7.11 7.99
CA GLY A 631 -70.39 6.76 8.62
C GLY A 631 -70.47 5.24 8.76
N GLY A 632 -71.19 4.81 9.79
CA GLY A 632 -71.69 3.44 9.91
C GLY A 632 -71.04 2.64 11.03
N ALA A 633 -71.54 2.77 12.25
CA ALA A 633 -72.35 1.76 12.96
C ALA A 633 -72.78 2.32 14.31
#